data_AF-I6QPB3-F1
#
_entry.id   AF-I6QPB3-F1
#
_cell.length_a   1.000
_cell.length_b   1.000
_cell.length_c   1.000
_cell.angle_alpha   90.00
_cell.angle_beta   90.00
_cell.angle_gamma   90.00
#
_symmetry.space_group_name_H-M   'P 1'
#
loop_
_entity.id
_entity.type
_entity.pdbx_description
1 polymer ?
#
loop_
_entity_poly.entity_id
_entity_poly.type
_entity_poly.pdbx_seq_one_letter_code
_entity_poly.pdbx_strand_id
1 'polypeptide(L)' 'NCSTSAMRGIGSSHVDPYSAMAGAAAALYGPLHGGANEAVLRMLQEIGSINNIPAFIKKVKAGEGRLMGFGHPV' A
#
# COMPACT_ATOMS: atom_id res chain seq x y z
N ASN A 1 -12.89 -0.10 1.47
CA ASN A 1 -11.46 0.11 1.10
C ASN A 1 -11.38 0.52 -0.38
N CYS A 2 -10.24 1.08 -0.80
CA CYS A 2 -10.08 1.70 -2.13
C CYS A 2 -10.44 0.77 -3.30
N SER A 3 -9.88 -0.44 -3.35
CA SER A 3 -10.08 -1.37 -4.46
C SER A 3 -11.54 -1.83 -4.61
N THR A 4 -12.23 -2.14 -3.51
CA THR A 4 -13.65 -2.50 -3.55
C THR A 4 -14.51 -1.33 -4.03
N SER A 5 -14.20 -0.10 -3.62
CA SER A 5 -14.92 1.09 -4.10
C SER A 5 -14.68 1.33 -5.60
N ALA A 6 -13.45 1.13 -6.08
CA ALA A 6 -13.12 1.20 -7.51
C ALA A 6 -13.91 0.18 -8.33
N MET A 7 -14.01 -1.07 -7.85
CA MET A 7 -14.82 -2.11 -8.49
C MET A 7 -16.29 -1.68 -8.64
N ARG A 8 -16.87 -1.10 -7.59
CA ARG A 8 -18.26 -0.61 -7.60
C ARG A 8 -18.45 0.57 -8.56
N GLY A 9 -17.50 1.50 -8.60
CA GLY A 9 -17.50 2.63 -9.53
C GLY A 9 -17.49 2.16 -10.98
N ILE A 10 -16.58 1.26 -11.32
CA ILE A 10 -16.46 0.70 -12.68
C ILE A 10 -17.70 -0.12 -13.05
N GLY A 11 -18.14 -1.00 -12.15
CA GLY A 11 -19.32 -1.87 -12.36
C GLY A 11 -20.63 -1.11 -12.54
N SER A 12 -20.75 0.12 -12.05
CA SER A 12 -21.96 0.94 -12.22
C SER A 12 -22.31 1.27 -13.68
N SER A 13 -21.34 1.11 -14.58
CA SER A 13 -21.54 1.24 -16.03
C SER A 13 -22.13 0.00 -16.71
N HIS A 14 -22.47 -1.05 -15.94
CA HIS A 14 -22.89 -2.37 -16.44
C HIS A 14 -21.83 -3.08 -17.29
N VAL A 15 -20.55 -2.81 -17.03
CA VAL A 15 -19.43 -3.56 -17.62
C VAL A 15 -19.36 -4.98 -17.06
N ASP A 16 -18.72 -5.87 -17.81
CA ASP A 16 -18.47 -7.24 -17.39
C ASP A 16 -17.62 -7.32 -16.10
N PRO A 17 -17.75 -8.41 -15.32
CA PRO A 17 -17.04 -8.55 -14.05
C PRO A 17 -15.51 -8.64 -14.18
N TYR A 18 -14.97 -9.06 -15.33
CA TYR A 18 -13.53 -9.15 -15.53
C TYR A 18 -12.92 -7.75 -15.66
N SER A 19 -13.57 -6.86 -16.41
CA SER A 19 -13.15 -5.45 -16.52
C SER A 19 -13.22 -4.72 -15.18
N ALA A 20 -14.31 -4.93 -14.41
CA ALA A 20 -14.44 -4.36 -13.07
C ALA A 20 -13.37 -4.89 -12.10
N MET A 21 -13.07 -6.19 -12.17
CA MET A 21 -12.02 -6.82 -11.37
C MET A 21 -10.62 -6.33 -11.74
N ALA A 22 -10.34 -6.12 -13.04
CA ALA A 22 -9.05 -5.59 -13.49
C ALA A 22 -8.77 -4.20 -12.89
N GLY A 23 -9.76 -3.31 -12.88
CA GLY A 23 -9.63 -2.00 -12.23
C GLY A 23 -9.49 -2.10 -10.71
N ALA A 24 -10.19 -3.03 -10.07
CA ALA A 24 -10.05 -3.29 -8.64
C ALA A 24 -8.64 -3.79 -8.28
N ALA A 25 -8.07 -4.69 -9.09
CA ALA A 25 -6.72 -5.20 -8.92
C ALA A 25 -5.66 -4.09 -9.07
N ALA A 26 -5.83 -3.19 -10.06
CA ALA A 26 -4.96 -2.04 -10.22
C ALA A 26 -5.00 -1.10 -9.00
N ALA A 27 -6.20 -0.83 -8.47
CA ALA A 27 -6.36 -0.02 -7.25
C ALA A 27 -5.79 -0.72 -6.00
N LEU A 28 -5.82 -2.05 -5.94
CA LEU A 28 -5.21 -2.83 -4.86
C LEU A 28 -3.69 -2.77 -4.90
N TYR A 29 -3.07 -2.84 -6.08
CA TYR A 29 -1.62 -2.87 -6.22
C TYR A 29 -0.92 -1.58 -5.71
N GLY A 30 -1.63 -0.45 -5.60
CA GLY A 30 -1.06 0.80 -5.12
C GLY A 30 -0.36 0.69 -3.76
N PRO A 31 0.73 1.44 -3.52
CA PRO A 31 1.58 1.31 -2.32
C PRO A 31 0.88 1.71 -1.01
N LEU A 32 -0.26 2.42 -1.10
CA LEU A 32 -1.07 2.82 0.05
C LEU A 32 -2.26 1.87 0.31
N HIS A 33 -2.33 0.75 -0.42
CA HIS A 33 -3.34 -0.28 -0.25
C HIS A 33 -2.67 -1.66 -0.16
N GLY A 34 -2.89 -2.54 -1.13
CA GLY A 34 -2.31 -3.88 -1.15
C GLY A 34 -0.79 -3.91 -1.35
N GLY A 35 -0.22 -2.97 -2.11
CA GLY A 35 1.23 -2.88 -2.31
C GLY A 35 2.03 -2.51 -1.06
N ALA A 36 1.35 -2.15 0.03
CA ALA A 36 2.01 -1.87 1.31
C ALA A 36 2.75 -3.09 1.87
N ASN A 37 2.31 -4.32 1.57
CA ASN A 37 2.96 -5.54 2.07
C ASN A 37 4.38 -5.73 1.47
N GLU A 38 4.52 -5.56 0.16
CA GLU A 38 5.80 -5.61 -0.55
C GLU A 38 6.70 -4.46 -0.11
N ALA A 39 6.12 -3.28 0.07
CA ALA A 39 6.85 -2.11 0.57
C ALA A 39 7.39 -2.33 1.99
N VAL A 40 6.69 -3.06 2.86
CA VAL A 40 7.23 -3.47 4.18
C VAL A 40 8.43 -4.39 4.02
N LEU A 41 8.38 -5.38 3.11
CA LEU A 41 9.52 -6.27 2.88
C LEU A 41 10.75 -5.51 2.34
N ARG A 42 10.56 -4.60 1.39
CA ARG A 42 11.62 -3.73 0.86
C ARG A 42 12.22 -2.84 1.96
N MET A 43 11.36 -2.22 2.77
CA MET A 43 11.79 -1.43 3.93
C MET A 43 12.63 -2.25 4.92
N LEU A 44 12.21 -3.48 5.24
CA LEU A 44 12.98 -4.36 6.13
C LEU A 44 14.34 -4.74 5.53
N GLN A 45 14.41 -4.98 4.22
CA GLN A 45 15.67 -5.21 3.51
C GLN A 45 16.59 -3.99 3.56
N GLU A 46 16.06 -2.78 3.38
CA GLU A 46 16.81 -1.52 3.50
C GLU A 46 17.34 -1.28 4.92
N ILE A 47 16.56 -1.65 5.96
CA ILE A 47 17.00 -1.58 7.36
C ILE A 47 18.15 -2.58 7.60
N GLY A 48 18.05 -3.79 7.06
CA GLY A 48 19.09 -4.82 7.06
C GLY A 48 19.32 -5.52 8.40
N SER A 49 19.41 -4.78 9.52
CA SER A 49 19.64 -5.36 10.85
C SER A 49 18.90 -4.62 11.97
N ILE A 50 18.69 -5.30 13.09
CA ILE A 50 18.03 -4.75 14.29
C ILE A 50 18.76 -3.50 14.81
N ASN A 51 20.10 -3.48 14.71
CA ASN A 51 20.93 -2.37 15.17
C ASN A 51 20.64 -1.05 14.42
N ASN A 52 20.07 -1.13 13.21
CA ASN A 52 19.76 0.04 12.38
C ASN A 52 18.38 0.63 12.66
N ILE A 53 17.52 -0.05 13.44
CA ILE A 53 16.15 0.39 13.74
C ILE A 53 16.11 1.79 14.37
N PRO A 54 16.91 2.13 15.40
CA PRO A 54 16.86 3.46 16.00
C PRO A 54 17.14 4.59 15.00
N ALA A 55 18.11 4.38 14.11
CA ALA A 55 18.46 5.34 13.07
C ALA A 55 17.35 5.47 12.02
N PHE A 56 16.77 4.35 11.58
CA PHE A 56 15.65 4.33 10.64
C PHE A 56 14.42 5.06 11.19
N ILE A 57 14.03 4.77 12.43
CA ILE A 57 12.89 5.43 13.09
C ILE A 57 13.14 6.94 13.24
N LYS A 58 14.37 7.36 13.54
CA LYS A 58 14.73 8.79 13.59
C LYS A 58 14.49 9.48 12.24
N LYS A 59 14.89 8.86 11.13
CA LYS A 59 14.66 9.38 9.76
C LYS A 59 13.18 9.51 9.43
N VAL A 60 12.39 8.47 9.69
CA VAL A 60 10.93 8.49 9.51
C VAL A 60 10.30 9.65 10.29
N LYS A 61 10.68 9.82 11.56
CA LYS A 61 10.17 10.92 12.40
C LYS A 61 10.62 12.30 11.94
N ALA A 62 11.76 12.39 11.25
CA ALA A 62 12.23 13.61 10.60
C ALA A 62 11.52 13.90 9.26
N GLY A 63 10.65 13.00 8.79
CA GLY A 63 9.94 13.12 7.51
C GLY A 63 10.73 12.61 6.30
N GLU A 64 11.88 11.97 6.52
CA GLU A 64 12.74 11.41 5.47
C GLU A 64 12.27 10.01 5.03
N GLY A 65 10.97 9.86 4.80
CA GLY A 65 10.34 8.60 4.38
C GLY A 65 9.08 8.25 5.16
N ARG A 66 8.48 7.11 4.80
CA ARG A 66 7.27 6.59 5.45
C ARG A 66 7.57 5.28 6.17
N LEU A 67 6.91 5.08 7.31
CA LEU A 67 6.89 3.78 7.97
C LEU A 67 5.81 2.92 7.32
N MET A 68 6.21 2.10 6.35
CA MET A 68 5.29 1.20 5.65
C MET A 68 4.68 0.19 6.64
N GLY A 69 3.40 -0.15 6.43
CA GLY A 69 2.63 -1.00 7.35
C GLY A 69 1.94 -0.25 8.50
N PHE A 70 2.12 1.07 8.59
CA PHE A 70 1.47 1.92 9.59
C PHE A 70 0.65 3.04 8.92
N GLY A 71 -0.39 3.47 9.63
CA GLY A 71 -1.39 4.42 9.13
C GLY A 71 -2.55 3.69 8.49
N HIS A 72 -3.70 3.67 9.18
CA HIS A 72 -4.93 3.10 8.66
C HIS A 72 -5.97 4.20 8.54
N PRO A 73 -6.50 4.49 7.33
CA PRO A 73 -7.45 5.56 7.16
C PRO A 73 -8.86 5.24 7.69
N VAL A 74 -9.14 3.97 8.05
CA VAL A 74 -10.48 3.38 8.32
C VAL A 74 -11.57 3.99 7.43
#